data_AF-A0A927JEE9-F1
#
_entry.id   AF-A0A927JEE9-F1
#
_cell.length_a   1.000
_cell.length_b   1.000
_cell.length_c   1.000
_cell.angle_alpha   90.00
_cell.angle_beta   90.00
_cell.angle_gamma   90.00
#
_symmetry.space_group_name_H-M   'P 1'
#
loop_
_entity.id
_entity.type
_entity.pdbx_description
1 polymer ?
#
loop_
_entity_poly.entity_id
_entity_poly.type
_entity_poly.pdbx_seq_one_letter_code
_entity_poly.pdbx_strand_id
1 'polypeptide(L)'
;MTEPAVTFYWRPGCPFCTSLRARLQRLGIPLDERNIWQDEEADRAVRAANRGNETVPTVVVGSTTLTNPSPKQVLRAARAQYPGAYPGADEGPAEGHRTGRDSWLLVLLPAIAIILLWLVLAVARPEATFHLAPLLVAGIPAWIASRPGGSAERAFILASAAAGGAITIIAATFLEQLGMLAGPALLGLPNAWTEAVILALAGSVLSGLFGVWRSRA
;
A
#
# COMPACT_ATOMS: atom_id res chain seq x y z
N MET A 1 -16.20 35.12 18.49
CA MET A 1 -14.78 34.73 18.30
C MET A 1 -14.79 33.24 18.06
N THR A 2 -14.50 32.80 16.83
CA THR A 2 -14.71 31.41 16.41
C THR A 2 -13.53 30.57 16.89
N GLU A 3 -13.68 29.89 18.04
CA GLU A 3 -12.67 28.96 18.55
C GLU A 3 -12.37 27.85 17.53
N PRO A 4 -11.11 27.44 17.35
CA PRO A 4 -10.76 26.42 16.38
C PRO A 4 -11.38 25.07 16.78
N ALA A 5 -12.00 24.45 15.80
CA ALA A 5 -13.02 23.41 15.93
C ALA A 5 -12.52 22.00 16.32
N VAL A 6 -11.23 21.78 16.60
CA VAL A 6 -10.69 20.46 17.00
C VAL A 6 -9.45 20.60 17.88
N THR A 7 -9.51 20.20 19.15
CA THR A 7 -8.34 20.10 20.04
C THR A 7 -7.69 18.72 19.93
N PHE A 8 -6.38 18.68 19.71
CA PHE A 8 -5.59 17.47 19.50
C PHE A 8 -4.52 17.31 20.58
N TYR A 9 -4.71 16.36 21.47
CA TYR A 9 -3.79 16.05 22.56
C TYR A 9 -2.75 15.01 22.12
N TRP A 10 -1.47 15.31 22.35
CA TRP A 10 -0.35 14.49 21.89
C TRP A 10 0.84 14.52 22.86
N ARG A 11 1.84 13.66 22.63
CA ARG A 11 3.13 13.71 23.32
C ARG A 11 4.30 13.38 22.37
N PRO A 12 5.53 13.83 22.67
CA PRO A 12 6.73 13.47 21.92
C PRO A 12 6.91 11.95 21.77
N GLY A 13 7.38 11.52 20.60
CA GLY A 13 7.65 10.09 20.32
C GLY A 13 6.42 9.22 20.06
N CYS A 14 5.20 9.77 20.04
CA CYS A 14 3.97 9.01 19.75
C CYS A 14 3.77 8.78 18.23
N PRO A 15 3.96 7.56 17.69
CA PRO A 15 3.81 7.31 16.25
C PRO A 15 2.36 7.47 15.77
N PHE A 16 1.38 7.12 16.60
CA PHE A 16 -0.05 7.27 16.29
C PHE A 16 -0.44 8.74 16.16
N CYS A 17 0.11 9.60 17.02
CA CYS A 17 -0.12 11.03 17.01
C CYS A 17 0.43 11.66 15.72
N THR A 18 1.67 11.33 15.33
CA THR A 18 2.27 11.78 14.08
C THR A 18 1.45 11.35 12.86
N SER A 19 1.03 10.09 12.82
CA SER A 19 0.21 9.54 11.73
C SER A 19 -1.15 10.24 11.63
N LEU A 20 -1.84 10.42 12.76
CA LEU A 20 -3.16 11.07 12.79
C LEU A 20 -3.06 12.56 12.41
N ARG A 21 -2.11 13.30 12.99
CA ARG A 21 -1.85 14.72 12.66
C ARG A 21 -1.67 14.92 11.16
N ALA A 22 -0.78 14.14 10.53
CA ALA A 22 -0.50 14.26 9.11
C ALA A 22 -1.73 13.97 8.22
N ARG A 23 -2.63 13.08 8.66
CA ARG A 23 -3.87 12.77 7.92
C ARG A 23 -4.93 13.85 8.12
N LEU A 24 -5.06 14.42 9.31
CA LEU A 24 -6.01 15.51 9.60
C LEU A 24 -5.61 16.80 8.88
N GLN A 25 -4.32 17.13 8.83
CA GLN A 25 -3.80 18.26 8.06
C GLN A 25 -4.12 18.15 6.56
N ARG A 26 -4.03 16.95 5.97
CA ARG A 26 -4.43 16.71 4.57
C ARG A 26 -5.92 16.90 4.31
N LEU A 27 -6.75 16.71 5.34
CA LEU A 27 -8.19 16.95 5.28
C LEU A 27 -8.53 18.43 5.51
N GLY A 28 -7.52 19.31 5.69
CA GLY A 28 -7.74 20.72 5.95
C GLY A 28 -8.36 20.99 7.32
N ILE A 29 -8.24 20.06 8.28
CA ILE A 29 -8.79 20.23 9.63
C ILE A 29 -7.76 21.02 10.46
N PRO A 30 -8.06 22.27 10.85
CA PRO A 30 -7.21 23.02 11.77
C PRO A 30 -7.25 22.36 13.15
N LEU A 31 -6.07 22.14 13.75
CA LEU A 31 -5.92 21.51 15.06
C LEU A 31 -5.38 22.53 16.07
N ASP A 32 -6.00 22.61 17.24
CA ASP A 32 -5.38 23.18 18.45
C ASP A 32 -4.58 22.06 19.13
N GLU A 33 -3.26 22.06 18.92
CA GLU A 33 -2.41 20.98 19.39
C GLU A 33 -1.89 21.22 20.81
N ARG A 34 -2.19 20.31 21.74
CA ARG A 34 -1.76 20.40 23.15
C ARG A 34 -0.86 19.24 23.52
N ASN A 35 0.34 19.56 24.02
CA ASN A 35 1.30 18.57 24.46
C ASN A 35 1.06 18.24 25.94
N ILE A 36 0.61 17.02 26.23
CA ILE A 36 0.26 16.60 27.60
C ILE A 36 1.46 16.54 28.55
N TRP A 37 2.70 16.52 28.04
CA TRP A 37 3.90 16.56 28.90
C TRP A 37 4.28 17.98 29.34
N GLN A 38 3.79 19.00 28.66
CA GLN A 38 4.14 20.40 28.91
C GLN A 38 2.98 21.20 29.48
N ASP A 39 1.75 20.78 29.17
CA ASP A 39 0.52 21.43 29.60
C ASP A 39 -0.19 20.51 30.60
N GLU A 40 -0.15 20.89 31.88
CA GLU A 40 -0.79 20.14 32.96
C GLU A 40 -2.32 20.10 32.82
N GLU A 41 -2.92 21.15 32.22
CA GLU A 41 -4.36 21.16 31.95
C GLU A 41 -4.72 20.15 30.85
N ALA A 42 -3.87 20.04 29.83
CA ALA A 42 -4.00 19.03 28.79
C ALA A 42 -3.87 17.60 29.33
N ASP A 43 -2.92 17.34 30.24
CA ASP A 43 -2.81 16.04 30.91
C ASP A 43 -4.08 15.71 31.69
N ARG A 44 -4.56 16.64 32.52
CA ARG A 44 -5.81 16.46 33.29
C ARG A 44 -7.00 16.18 32.38
N ALA A 45 -7.13 16.91 31.27
CA ALA A 45 -8.20 16.69 30.30
C ALA A 45 -8.13 15.29 29.67
N VAL A 46 -6.93 14.84 29.27
CA VAL A 46 -6.74 13.49 28.71
C VAL A 46 -7.03 12.41 29.74
N ARG A 47 -6.57 12.56 30.98
CA ARG A 47 -6.86 11.61 32.06
C ARG A 47 -8.35 11.55 32.36
N ALA A 48 -9.03 12.70 32.43
CA ALA A 48 -10.48 12.74 32.62
C ALA A 48 -11.23 12.01 31.49
N ALA A 49 -10.82 12.21 30.24
CA ALA A 49 -11.39 11.54 29.07
C ALA A 49 -11.15 10.02 29.06
N ASN A 50 -10.06 9.56 29.66
CA ASN A 50 -9.55 8.20 29.50
C ASN A 50 -9.50 7.39 30.81
N ARG A 51 -10.40 7.69 31.77
CA ARG A 51 -10.50 6.97 33.06
C ARG A 51 -9.18 6.97 33.85
N GLY A 52 -8.49 8.11 33.86
CA GLY A 52 -7.21 8.32 34.53
C GLY A 52 -5.98 8.04 33.67
N ASN A 53 -6.12 7.51 32.45
CA ASN A 53 -4.99 7.17 31.58
C ASN A 53 -4.53 8.36 30.71
N GLU A 54 -3.22 8.45 30.47
CA GLU A 54 -2.63 9.43 29.54
C GLU A 54 -2.64 8.93 28.08
N THR A 55 -3.76 8.37 27.63
CA THR A 55 -3.85 7.76 26.29
C THR A 55 -3.91 8.84 25.22
N VAL A 56 -2.94 8.83 24.30
CA VAL A 56 -2.88 9.74 23.14
C VAL A 56 -2.73 8.95 21.84
N PRO A 57 -3.21 9.46 20.69
CA PRO A 57 -3.86 10.77 20.52
C PRO A 57 -5.29 10.79 21.06
N THR A 58 -5.63 11.83 21.83
CA THR A 58 -7.03 12.14 22.19
C THR A 58 -7.44 13.40 21.45
N VAL A 59 -8.65 13.40 20.91
CA VAL A 59 -9.18 14.50 20.10
C VAL A 59 -10.51 14.94 20.66
N VAL A 60 -10.66 16.24 20.89
CA VAL A 60 -11.92 16.85 21.33
C VAL A 60 -12.45 17.73 20.22
N VAL A 61 -13.72 17.54 19.88
CA VAL A 61 -14.43 18.25 18.82
C VAL A 61 -15.74 18.77 19.41
N GLY A 62 -15.75 20.04 19.81
CA GLY A 62 -16.79 20.61 20.67
C GLY A 62 -17.08 19.72 21.88
N SER A 63 -18.28 19.13 21.96
CA SER A 63 -18.68 18.24 23.06
C SER A 63 -18.22 16.78 22.90
N THR A 64 -17.68 16.40 21.74
CA THR A 64 -17.30 15.01 21.45
C THR A 64 -15.83 14.76 21.78
N THR A 65 -15.56 13.78 22.65
CA THR A 65 -14.19 13.33 22.95
C THR A 65 -13.92 11.95 22.33
N LEU A 66 -12.78 11.82 21.66
CA LEU A 66 -12.38 10.61 20.93
C LEU A 66 -10.98 10.17 21.33
N THR A 67 -10.83 8.92 21.74
CA THR A 67 -9.53 8.33 22.11
C THR A 67 -9.00 7.46 20.99
N ASN A 68 -7.78 7.76 20.53
CA ASN A 68 -7.11 7.16 19.38
C ASN A 68 -8.01 7.02 18.14
N PRO A 69 -8.66 8.09 17.65
CA PRO A 69 -9.60 7.99 16.54
C PRO A 69 -8.91 7.82 15.18
N SER A 70 -9.65 7.26 14.23
CA SER A 70 -9.35 7.38 12.81
C SER A 70 -9.65 8.81 12.31
N PRO A 71 -9.00 9.28 11.22
CA PRO A 71 -9.30 10.58 10.62
C PRO A 71 -10.77 10.76 10.22
N LYS A 72 -11.42 9.66 9.79
CA LYS A 72 -12.85 9.65 9.43
C LYS A 72 -13.75 9.92 10.64
N GLN A 73 -13.40 9.42 11.83
CA GLN A 73 -14.16 9.70 13.06
C GLN A 73 -14.05 11.17 13.45
N VAL A 74 -12.84 11.75 13.38
CA VAL A 74 -12.64 13.18 13.67
C VAL A 74 -13.41 14.05 12.68
N LEU A 75 -13.30 13.78 11.37
CA LEU A 75 -14.03 14.52 10.35
C LEU A 75 -15.55 14.44 10.54
N ARG A 76 -16.07 13.25 10.89
CA ARG A 76 -17.50 13.07 11.15
C ARG A 76 -17.96 13.87 12.37
N ALA A 77 -17.20 13.83 13.46
CA ALA A 77 -17.48 14.63 14.65
C ALA A 77 -17.43 16.13 14.32
N ALA A 78 -16.45 16.55 13.53
CA ALA A 78 -16.26 17.95 13.14
C ALA A 78 -17.44 18.47 12.29
N ARG A 79 -17.93 17.66 11.34
CA ARG A 79 -19.13 17.98 10.55
C ARG A 79 -20.40 18.01 11.38
N ALA A 80 -20.54 17.10 12.34
CA ALA A 80 -21.72 17.05 13.22
C ALA A 80 -21.77 18.29 14.13
N GLN A 81 -20.63 18.70 14.66
CA GLN A 81 -20.54 19.79 15.63
C GLN A 81 -20.45 21.18 14.99
N TYR A 82 -19.88 21.27 13.79
CA TYR A 82 -19.70 22.52 13.04
C TYR A 82 -20.20 22.37 11.59
N PRO A 83 -21.52 22.29 11.37
CA PRO A 83 -22.10 22.25 10.03
C PRO A 83 -21.65 23.47 9.21
N GLY A 84 -21.13 23.26 8.00
CA GLY A 84 -20.66 24.34 7.10
C GLY A 84 -19.22 24.81 7.31
N ALA A 85 -18.58 24.51 8.45
CA ALA A 85 -17.15 24.79 8.65
C ALA A 85 -16.25 23.78 7.89
N TYR A 86 -16.79 22.60 7.63
CA TYR A 86 -16.14 21.51 6.91
C TYR A 86 -17.04 21.06 5.76
N PRO A 87 -16.66 21.30 4.49
CA PRO A 87 -17.50 20.93 3.36
C PRO A 87 -17.85 19.44 3.37
N GLY A 88 -19.05 19.11 2.90
CA GLY A 88 -19.54 17.74 2.71
C GLY A 88 -18.60 16.95 1.80
N ALA A 89 -18.74 15.62 1.78
CA ALA A 89 -18.03 14.81 0.77
C ALA A 89 -18.51 15.14 -0.67
N ASP A 90 -19.61 15.88 -0.73
CA ASP A 90 -20.46 16.27 -1.82
C ASP A 90 -20.05 17.62 -2.42
N GLU A 91 -19.36 18.48 -1.64
CA GLU A 91 -19.01 19.86 -1.99
C GLU A 91 -17.54 20.20 -1.64
N GLY A 92 -16.60 19.33 -2.01
CA GLY A 92 -15.17 19.66 -1.91
C GLY A 92 -14.71 20.56 -3.07
N PRO A 93 -13.66 21.39 -2.90
CA PRO A 93 -13.07 22.11 -4.01
C PRO A 93 -12.64 21.11 -5.08
N ALA A 94 -13.01 21.41 -6.33
CA ALA A 94 -12.54 20.69 -7.49
C ALA A 94 -11.00 20.56 -7.41
N GLU A 95 -10.55 19.31 -7.52
CA GLU A 95 -9.24 18.96 -8.02
C GLU A 95 -8.02 19.28 -7.14
N GLY A 96 -7.86 18.43 -6.13
CA GLY A 96 -6.55 17.96 -5.70
C GLY A 96 -6.40 16.47 -5.98
N HIS A 97 -6.72 16.02 -7.20
CA HIS A 97 -6.26 14.72 -7.69
C HIS A 97 -4.73 14.80 -7.78
N ARG A 98 -4.03 14.67 -6.64
CA ARG A 98 -2.69 14.07 -6.65
C ARG A 98 -2.94 12.63 -7.07
N THR A 99 -3.05 12.48 -8.38
CA THR A 99 -3.08 11.22 -9.07
C THR A 99 -2.09 10.30 -8.37
N GLY A 100 -2.52 9.09 -8.03
CA GLY A 100 -1.62 7.96 -7.76
C GLY A 100 -0.77 7.58 -8.99
N ARG A 101 -0.35 8.58 -9.78
CA ARG A 101 0.46 8.50 -10.99
C ARG A 101 1.93 8.19 -10.67
N ASP A 102 2.34 8.27 -9.40
CA ASP A 102 3.73 7.96 -9.00
C ASP A 102 3.83 6.69 -8.14
N SER A 103 2.71 6.16 -7.62
CA SER A 103 2.71 4.92 -6.83
C SER A 103 2.81 3.67 -7.70
N TRP A 104 2.33 3.71 -8.95
CA TRP A 104 2.48 2.58 -9.87
C TRP A 104 3.93 2.45 -10.35
N LEU A 105 4.63 3.56 -10.61
CA LEU A 105 6.04 3.59 -11.00
C LEU A 105 6.95 2.90 -9.98
N LEU A 106 6.70 3.07 -8.67
CA LEU A 106 7.46 2.40 -7.61
C LEU A 106 7.39 0.86 -7.62
N VAL A 107 6.46 0.27 -8.39
CA VAL A 107 6.37 -1.19 -8.55
C VAL A 107 6.63 -1.63 -9.99
N LEU A 108 6.17 -0.85 -10.97
CA LEU A 108 6.40 -1.12 -12.39
C LEU A 108 7.87 -0.91 -12.79
N LEU A 109 8.57 0.08 -12.24
CA LEU A 109 9.99 0.29 -12.56
C LEU A 109 10.89 -0.85 -12.05
N PRO A 110 10.78 -1.32 -10.78
CA PRO A 110 11.51 -2.51 -10.35
C PRO A 110 11.16 -3.75 -11.17
N ALA A 111 9.88 -3.92 -11.53
CA ALA A 111 9.45 -5.04 -12.36
C ALA A 111 10.07 -5.04 -13.74
N ILE A 112 10.00 -3.90 -14.43
CA ILE A 112 10.63 -3.70 -15.74
C ILE A 112 12.15 -3.89 -15.60
N ALA A 113 12.77 -3.37 -14.54
CA ALA A 113 14.20 -3.56 -14.30
C ALA A 113 14.58 -5.04 -14.11
N ILE A 114 13.78 -5.82 -13.38
CA ILE A 114 13.98 -7.26 -13.20
C ILE A 114 13.82 -8.01 -14.53
N ILE A 115 12.79 -7.67 -15.31
CA ILE A 115 12.55 -8.26 -16.64
C ILE A 115 13.71 -7.93 -17.59
N LEU A 116 14.11 -6.67 -17.67
CA LEU A 116 15.22 -6.22 -18.52
C LEU A 116 16.54 -6.85 -18.09
N LEU A 117 16.81 -6.91 -16.77
CA LEU A 117 18.01 -7.57 -16.25
C LEU A 117 18.03 -9.05 -16.63
N TRP A 118 16.90 -9.76 -16.50
CA TRP A 118 16.80 -11.15 -16.94
C TRP A 118 17.05 -11.31 -18.44
N LEU A 119 16.43 -10.47 -19.28
CA LEU A 119 16.65 -10.50 -20.73
C LEU A 119 18.10 -10.22 -21.10
N VAL A 120 18.73 -9.22 -20.49
CA VAL A 120 20.15 -8.89 -20.72
C VAL A 120 21.05 -10.05 -20.29
N LEU A 121 20.77 -10.67 -19.14
CA LEU A 121 21.54 -11.81 -18.64
C LEU A 121 21.39 -13.05 -19.55
N ALA A 122 20.17 -13.34 -20.02
CA ALA A 122 19.90 -14.44 -20.94
C ALA A 122 20.65 -14.27 -22.27
N VAL A 123 20.69 -13.04 -22.82
CA VAL A 123 21.44 -12.75 -24.05
C VAL A 123 22.95 -12.79 -23.83
N ALA A 124 23.44 -12.23 -22.72
CA ALA A 124 24.88 -12.11 -22.46
C ALA A 124 25.54 -13.44 -22.05
N ARG A 125 24.78 -14.36 -21.47
CA ARG A 125 25.27 -15.65 -20.93
C ARG A 125 24.22 -16.76 -21.17
N PRO A 126 24.03 -17.22 -22.41
CA PRO A 126 23.00 -18.23 -22.73
C PRO A 126 23.23 -19.58 -22.04
N GLU A 127 24.48 -19.86 -21.65
CA GLU A 127 24.89 -21.07 -20.91
C GLU A 127 24.68 -20.95 -19.39
N ALA A 128 24.40 -19.74 -18.88
CA ALA A 128 24.18 -19.49 -17.47
C ALA A 128 22.70 -19.59 -17.11
N THR A 129 22.43 -20.25 -16.00
CA THR A 129 21.09 -20.62 -15.57
C THR A 129 20.46 -19.54 -14.69
N PHE A 130 19.57 -18.72 -15.27
CA PHE A 130 18.84 -17.64 -14.59
C PHE A 130 17.39 -18.03 -14.24
N HIS A 131 17.20 -19.28 -13.79
CA HIS A 131 15.89 -19.95 -13.68
C HIS A 131 14.93 -19.37 -12.63
N LEU A 132 15.41 -18.60 -11.66
CA LEU A 132 14.55 -17.95 -10.66
C LEU A 132 13.80 -16.72 -11.19
N ALA A 133 14.22 -16.15 -12.33
CA ALA A 133 13.59 -14.95 -12.87
C ALA A 133 12.14 -15.18 -13.37
N PRO A 134 11.82 -16.27 -14.10
CA PRO A 134 10.44 -16.61 -14.44
C PRO A 134 9.46 -16.66 -13.25
N LEU A 135 9.92 -17.22 -12.12
CA LEU A 135 9.13 -17.29 -10.89
C LEU A 135 8.80 -15.90 -10.35
N LEU A 136 9.80 -15.01 -10.32
CA LEU A 136 9.64 -13.65 -9.81
C LEU A 136 8.82 -12.77 -10.76
N VAL A 137 9.07 -12.86 -12.06
CA VAL A 137 8.42 -12.04 -13.09
C VAL A 137 6.92 -12.37 -13.19
N ALA A 138 6.57 -13.65 -13.14
CA ALA A 138 5.17 -14.08 -13.22
C ALA A 138 4.30 -13.56 -12.07
N GLY A 139 4.89 -13.32 -10.88
CA GLY A 139 4.15 -12.90 -9.68
C GLY A 139 3.91 -11.39 -9.53
N ILE A 140 4.64 -10.58 -10.30
CA ILE A 140 4.63 -9.12 -10.16
C ILE A 140 3.24 -8.50 -10.42
N PRO A 141 2.49 -8.87 -11.47
CA PRO A 141 1.23 -8.20 -11.77
C PRO A 141 0.16 -8.41 -10.68
N ALA A 142 0.09 -9.61 -10.09
CA ALA A 142 -0.83 -9.88 -8.99
C ALA A 142 -0.44 -9.15 -7.69
N TRP A 143 0.86 -8.96 -7.45
CA TRP A 143 1.35 -8.15 -6.34
C TRP A 143 0.98 -6.67 -6.50
N ILE A 144 1.06 -6.14 -7.73
CA ILE A 144 0.57 -4.79 -8.06
C ILE A 144 -0.94 -4.68 -7.84
N ALA A 145 -1.70 -5.69 -8.26
CA ALA A 145 -3.16 -5.71 -8.16
C ALA A 145 -3.67 -5.81 -6.71
N SER A 146 -2.89 -6.38 -5.78
CA SER A 146 -3.29 -6.66 -4.40
C SER A 146 -2.88 -5.58 -3.36
N ARG A 147 -2.85 -4.31 -3.77
CA ARG A 147 -2.42 -3.20 -2.90
C ARG A 147 -3.34 -2.99 -1.68
N PRO A 148 -2.76 -2.69 -0.50
CA PRO A 148 -3.52 -2.49 0.73
C PRO A 148 -4.29 -1.16 0.63
N GLY A 149 -5.61 -1.24 0.86
CA GLY A 149 -6.52 -0.10 0.70
C GLY A 149 -7.09 0.12 -0.70
N GLY A 150 -6.79 -0.74 -1.68
CA GLY A 150 -7.47 -0.78 -2.98
C GLY A 150 -8.63 -1.78 -2.97
N SER A 151 -9.79 -1.41 -3.51
CA SER A 151 -10.94 -2.30 -3.70
C SER A 151 -10.77 -3.18 -4.95
N ALA A 152 -9.63 -3.86 -5.07
CA ALA A 152 -9.39 -4.74 -6.20
C ALA A 152 -10.31 -5.96 -6.10
N GLU A 153 -11.16 -6.16 -7.11
CA GLU A 153 -11.98 -7.35 -7.22
C GLU A 153 -11.08 -8.59 -7.35
N ARG A 154 -11.40 -9.68 -6.65
CA ARG A 154 -10.59 -10.91 -6.65
C ARG A 154 -10.31 -11.42 -8.07
N ALA A 155 -11.28 -11.24 -8.97
CA ALA A 155 -11.15 -11.55 -10.39
C ALA A 155 -9.98 -10.79 -11.05
N PHE A 156 -9.78 -9.52 -10.71
CA PHE A 156 -8.69 -8.70 -11.25
C PHE A 156 -7.31 -9.16 -10.77
N ILE A 157 -7.19 -9.56 -9.50
CA ILE A 157 -5.93 -10.10 -8.94
C ILE A 157 -5.56 -11.41 -9.63
N LEU A 158 -6.53 -12.32 -9.80
CA LEU A 158 -6.32 -13.60 -10.46
C LEU A 158 -6.03 -13.42 -11.96
N ALA A 159 -6.74 -12.52 -12.64
CA ALA A 159 -6.48 -12.19 -14.04
C ALA A 159 -5.07 -11.61 -14.23
N SER A 160 -4.62 -10.75 -13.31
CA SER A 160 -3.27 -10.19 -13.33
C SER A 160 -2.21 -11.29 -13.12
N ALA A 161 -2.42 -12.19 -12.17
CA ALA A 161 -1.54 -13.35 -11.95
C ALA A 161 -1.41 -14.21 -13.21
N ALA A 162 -2.53 -14.53 -13.85
CA ALA A 162 -2.57 -15.31 -15.08
C ALA A 162 -1.83 -14.61 -16.23
N ALA A 163 -2.03 -13.29 -16.39
CA ALA A 163 -1.33 -12.50 -17.39
C ALA A 163 0.20 -12.51 -17.18
N GLY A 164 0.66 -12.40 -15.92
CA GLY A 164 2.08 -12.50 -15.59
C GLY A 164 2.70 -13.85 -15.97
N GLY A 165 1.99 -14.95 -15.66
CA GLY A 165 2.38 -16.30 -16.10
C GLY A 165 2.45 -16.42 -17.61
N ALA A 166 1.43 -15.96 -18.33
CA ALA A 166 1.36 -16.02 -19.79
C ALA A 166 2.50 -15.24 -20.47
N ILE A 167 2.76 -14.00 -20.04
CA ILE A 167 3.86 -13.17 -20.56
C ILE A 167 5.21 -13.87 -20.37
N THR A 168 5.43 -14.45 -19.20
CA THR A 168 6.68 -15.14 -18.87
C THR A 168 6.87 -16.40 -19.74
N ILE A 169 5.81 -17.18 -19.96
CA ILE A 169 5.84 -18.36 -20.83
C ILE A 169 6.11 -17.97 -22.29
N ILE A 170 5.48 -16.90 -22.78
CA ILE A 170 5.74 -16.38 -24.13
C ILE A 170 7.20 -15.96 -24.28
N ALA A 171 7.74 -15.21 -23.31
CA ALA A 171 9.13 -14.78 -23.33
C ALA A 171 10.10 -15.98 -23.28
N ALA A 172 9.86 -16.96 -22.42
CA ALA A 172 10.66 -18.18 -22.36
C ALA A 172 10.63 -18.96 -23.67
N THR A 173 9.45 -19.07 -24.30
CA THR A 173 9.31 -19.75 -25.60
C THR A 173 10.07 -19.02 -26.71
N PHE A 174 10.04 -17.69 -26.71
CA PHE A 174 10.79 -16.89 -27.67
C PHE A 174 12.31 -17.01 -27.48
N LEU A 175 12.78 -16.98 -26.24
CA LEU A 175 14.21 -17.19 -25.92
C LEU A 175 14.69 -18.59 -26.30
N GLU A 176 13.87 -19.61 -26.12
CA GLU A 176 14.16 -20.98 -26.55
C GLU A 176 14.31 -21.07 -28.07
N GLN A 177 13.40 -20.45 -28.83
CA GLN A 177 13.48 -20.40 -30.30
C GLN A 177 14.76 -19.72 -30.80
N LEU A 178 15.31 -18.80 -30.01
CA LEU A 178 16.57 -18.11 -30.31
C LEU A 178 17.81 -18.86 -29.81
N GLY A 179 17.66 -20.02 -29.16
CA GLY A 179 18.76 -20.77 -28.56
C GLY A 179 19.37 -20.09 -27.32
N MET A 180 18.66 -19.13 -26.73
CA MET A 180 19.12 -18.34 -25.58
C MET A 180 18.76 -18.96 -24.22
N LEU A 181 18.24 -20.19 -24.24
CA LEU A 181 17.91 -21.03 -23.09
C LEU A 181 18.66 -22.39 -23.17
N ALA A 182 19.92 -22.37 -23.60
CA ALA A 182 20.71 -23.58 -23.82
C ALA A 182 21.30 -24.20 -22.53
N GLY A 183 21.27 -23.46 -21.41
CA GLY A 183 21.80 -23.93 -20.14
C GLY A 183 21.07 -25.14 -19.52
N PRO A 184 21.71 -25.86 -18.58
CA PRO A 184 21.10 -27.01 -17.91
C PRO A 184 19.87 -26.62 -17.06
N ALA A 185 18.95 -27.54 -16.82
CA ALA A 185 17.86 -27.35 -15.86
C ALA A 185 18.40 -27.38 -14.41
N LEU A 186 18.01 -26.43 -13.54
CA LEU A 186 18.38 -26.43 -12.11
C LEU A 186 17.66 -27.54 -11.34
N LEU A 187 16.40 -27.81 -11.70
CA LEU A 187 15.51 -28.75 -11.03
C LEU A 187 15.60 -30.17 -11.61
N GLY A 188 16.57 -30.44 -12.49
CA GLY A 188 16.71 -31.73 -13.17
C GLY A 188 15.60 -32.01 -14.18
N LEU A 189 14.92 -30.97 -14.66
CA LEU A 189 13.88 -31.08 -15.67
C LEU A 189 14.48 -31.33 -17.07
N PRO A 190 13.68 -31.80 -18.05
CA PRO A 190 14.19 -32.23 -19.35
C PRO A 190 14.97 -31.14 -20.12
N ASN A 191 14.59 -29.87 -19.96
CA ASN A 191 15.28 -28.72 -20.53
C ASN A 191 14.94 -27.43 -19.77
N ALA A 192 15.73 -26.39 -19.99
CA ALA A 192 15.58 -25.06 -19.39
C ALA A 192 14.20 -24.43 -19.67
N TRP A 193 13.66 -24.64 -20.87
CA TRP A 193 12.32 -24.14 -21.23
C TRP A 193 11.23 -24.75 -20.34
N THR A 194 11.24 -26.07 -20.15
CA THR A 194 10.26 -26.78 -19.30
C THR A 194 10.31 -26.26 -17.86
N GLU A 195 11.51 -26.01 -17.35
CA GLU A 195 11.70 -25.42 -16.03
C GLU A 195 11.16 -24.00 -15.94
N ALA A 196 11.45 -23.15 -16.93
CA ALA A 196 10.93 -21.79 -16.99
C ALA A 196 9.40 -21.75 -17.00
N VAL A 197 8.76 -22.66 -17.74
CA VAL A 197 7.28 -22.79 -17.77
C VAL A 197 6.73 -23.19 -16.40
N ILE A 198 7.30 -24.22 -15.77
CA ILE A 198 6.85 -24.68 -14.44
C ILE A 198 7.01 -23.58 -13.40
N LEU A 199 8.14 -22.86 -13.42
CA LEU A 199 8.40 -21.76 -12.49
C LEU A 199 7.48 -20.55 -12.75
N ALA A 200 7.17 -20.23 -14.00
CA ALA A 200 6.20 -19.19 -14.34
C ALA A 200 4.79 -19.54 -13.82
N LEU A 201 4.35 -20.79 -13.96
CA LEU A 201 3.07 -21.26 -13.42
C LEU A 201 3.05 -21.21 -11.90
N ALA A 202 4.11 -21.69 -11.24
CA ALA A 202 4.24 -21.63 -9.78
C ALA A 202 4.19 -20.19 -9.26
N GLY A 203 4.91 -19.26 -9.91
CA GLY A 203 4.93 -17.84 -9.55
C GLY A 203 3.57 -17.17 -9.73
N SER A 204 2.87 -17.49 -10.82
CA SER A 204 1.49 -17.04 -11.06
C SER A 204 0.55 -17.49 -9.94
N VAL A 205 0.54 -18.79 -9.60
CA VAL A 205 -0.32 -19.35 -8.53
C VAL A 205 -0.01 -18.74 -7.17
N LEU A 206 1.27 -18.71 -6.77
CA LEU A 206 1.69 -18.18 -5.47
C LEU A 206 1.30 -16.70 -5.32
N SER A 207 1.47 -15.91 -6.38
CA SER A 207 1.13 -14.48 -6.35
C SER A 207 -0.38 -14.23 -6.30
N GLY A 208 -1.18 -15.04 -7.00
CA GLY A 208 -2.63 -14.99 -6.95
C GLY A 208 -3.16 -15.31 -5.56
N LEU A 209 -2.66 -16.40 -4.96
CA LEU A 209 -3.04 -16.81 -3.60
C LEU A 209 -2.65 -15.77 -2.55
N PHE A 210 -1.41 -15.27 -2.61
CA PHE A 210 -0.92 -14.24 -1.70
C PHE A 210 -1.70 -12.92 -1.86
N GLY A 211 -1.99 -12.51 -3.10
CA GLY A 211 -2.76 -11.31 -3.38
C GLY A 211 -4.20 -11.39 -2.88
N VAL A 212 -4.85 -12.56 -3.01
CA VAL A 212 -6.19 -12.80 -2.47
C VAL A 212 -6.17 -12.85 -0.95
N TRP A 213 -5.14 -13.43 -0.32
CA TRP A 213 -4.99 -13.42 1.13
C TRP A 213 -4.80 -11.99 1.68
N ARG A 214 -3.90 -11.22 1.06
CA ARG A 214 -3.62 -9.83 1.44
C ARG A 214 -4.82 -8.90 1.29
N SER A 215 -5.72 -9.15 0.33
CA SER A 215 -6.95 -8.36 0.19
C SER A 215 -8.00 -8.64 1.28
N ARG A 216 -7.81 -9.69 2.11
CA ARG A 216 -8.68 -9.99 3.26
C ARG A 216 -8.16 -9.44 4.60
N ALA A 217 -6.88 -9.08 4.67
CA ALA A 217 -6.18 -8.62 5.88
C ALA A 217 -6.19 -7.10 5.99
#